data_AF-A0A821NFP8-F1
#
_entry.id   AF-A0A821NFP8-F1
#
_cell.length_a   1.000
_cell.length_b   1.000
_cell.length_c   1.000
_cell.angle_alpha   90.00
_cell.angle_beta   90.00
_cell.angle_gamma   90.00
#
_symmetry.space_group_name_H-M   'P 1'
#
loop_
_entity.id
_entity.type
_entity.pdbx_description
1 polymer ?
#
loop_
_entity_poly.entity_id
_entity_poly.type
_entity_poly.pdbx_seq_one_letter_code
_entity_poly.pdbx_strand_id
1 'polypeptide(L)'
;MLSMDQLSLLVQDHLHDIQPARHYHKWTIKSSDIGGRGLFATEDIKAGELLFVDHPLVYGPRSGTTIQQGCTVCGKMDIDTLFRCNKCGLLLCSHQCQKSNTHYDDCIVISGWCSKVSIENISDTLLSRCLAPIRTLSLPEDQQELLRALQAHTLPQHGSEIKELKEYFDLSSEEEHLLTLAVCILDANAFQIAVPYGRKEMSMRGLFPVSSLMNHNCVPNTKYYFNKECHMIIKAVKPIAAGTEIFTCYSGLLWGTPARRLHLFKTKHFWCKCERCTDATERGTFLAALKCFDTNCSGSLLPIEPLNPTSAWRCLTCGLRVPNSNISAIQSALGSLIGSLNFENVAELEKFYMNRVYKYIPKTNQIVVDLQCRLIWELGEVDGCRWHELSESQLALKESLCRGTLVTVAALGLGDTHLRGLLLYHLHAALAERARRFPDLYEELKAEIECTIEQSYNILKGDISSPPDLELRRQYLGPGSDKPHEERFFILDK
;
A
#
# COMPACT_ATOMS: atom_id res chain seq x y z
N MET A 1 12.65 25.99 -13.58
CA MET A 1 11.55 25.53 -12.72
C MET A 1 10.27 26.15 -13.24
N LEU A 2 9.21 25.36 -13.40
CA LEU A 2 7.90 25.87 -13.80
C LEU A 2 7.32 26.78 -12.70
N SER A 3 6.62 27.83 -13.09
CA SER A 3 5.77 28.59 -12.18
C SER A 3 4.60 27.73 -11.69
N MET A 4 3.93 28.15 -10.61
CA MET A 4 2.78 27.41 -10.09
C MET A 4 1.59 27.40 -11.04
N ASP A 5 1.41 28.47 -11.81
CA ASP A 5 0.38 28.55 -12.84
C ASP A 5 0.67 27.57 -13.99
N GLN A 6 1.91 27.52 -14.46
CA GLN A 6 2.33 26.56 -15.50
C GLN A 6 2.14 25.11 -15.04
N LEU A 7 2.54 24.78 -13.81
CA LEU A 7 2.32 23.43 -13.29
C LEU A 7 0.82 23.10 -13.17
N SER A 8 0.01 24.08 -12.73
CA SER A 8 -1.43 23.89 -12.60
C SER A 8 -2.08 23.63 -13.96
N LEU A 9 -1.62 24.28 -15.03
CA LEU A 9 -2.08 24.01 -16.40
C LEU A 9 -1.70 22.59 -16.86
N LEU A 10 -0.44 22.18 -16.71
CA LEU A 10 -0.01 20.82 -17.08
C LEU A 10 -0.80 19.74 -16.31
N VAL A 11 -1.09 19.98 -15.03
CA VAL A 11 -1.90 19.07 -14.21
C VAL A 11 -3.35 19.03 -14.71
N GLN A 12 -3.93 20.17 -15.08
CA GLN A 12 -5.29 20.22 -15.63
C GLN A 12 -5.39 19.48 -16.96
N ASP A 13 -4.41 19.68 -17.84
CA ASP A 13 -4.34 19.03 -19.15
C ASP A 13 -4.22 17.51 -18.98
N HIS A 14 -3.28 17.04 -18.16
CA HIS A 14 -3.12 15.62 -17.83
C HIS A 14 -4.43 15.00 -17.31
N LEU A 15 -5.16 15.70 -16.45
CA LEU A 15 -6.40 15.19 -15.86
C LEU A 15 -7.62 15.25 -16.81
N HIS A 16 -7.59 16.09 -17.85
CA HIS A 16 -8.70 16.28 -18.79
C HIS A 16 -8.93 15.04 -19.66
N ASP A 17 -7.88 14.27 -19.94
CA ASP A 17 -7.92 13.09 -20.81
C ASP A 17 -8.89 11.98 -20.33
N ILE A 18 -9.26 11.99 -19.04
CA ILE A 18 -9.97 10.87 -18.41
C ILE A 18 -11.25 11.29 -17.68
N GLN A 19 -11.49 12.58 -17.46
CA GLN A 19 -12.68 13.05 -16.76
C GLN A 19 -13.39 14.23 -17.42
N PRO A 20 -14.73 14.29 -17.35
CA PRO A 20 -15.44 15.54 -17.51
C PRO A 20 -14.99 16.53 -16.44
N ALA A 21 -14.75 17.79 -16.81
CA ALA A 21 -14.11 18.86 -16.02
C ALA A 21 -14.64 19.13 -14.58
N ARG A 22 -15.70 18.47 -14.11
CA ARG A 22 -16.47 18.84 -12.91
C ARG A 22 -15.82 18.50 -11.55
N HIS A 23 -14.72 17.73 -11.49
CA HIS A 23 -14.19 17.24 -10.21
C HIS A 23 -12.90 17.92 -9.71
N TYR A 24 -12.20 18.72 -10.51
CA TYR A 24 -10.88 19.26 -10.14
C TYR A 24 -10.89 20.70 -9.56
N HIS A 25 -12.05 21.32 -9.36
CA HIS A 25 -12.12 22.72 -8.91
C HIS A 25 -12.00 22.92 -7.39
N LYS A 26 -12.11 21.83 -6.61
CA LYS A 26 -12.12 21.88 -5.14
C LYS A 26 -10.73 21.88 -4.51
N TRP A 27 -9.68 21.89 -5.33
CA TRP A 27 -8.32 21.92 -4.84
C TRP A 27 -7.41 22.72 -5.78
N THR A 28 -6.26 23.14 -5.28
CA THR A 28 -5.26 23.90 -6.02
C THR A 28 -3.86 23.58 -5.51
N ILE A 29 -2.84 23.85 -6.31
CA ILE A 29 -1.44 23.63 -5.94
C ILE A 29 -0.89 24.89 -5.28
N LYS A 30 -0.30 24.75 -4.09
CA LYS A 30 0.36 25.85 -3.36
C LYS A 30 1.68 25.37 -2.75
N SER A 31 2.48 26.31 -2.25
CA SER A 31 3.60 25.98 -1.37
C SER A 31 3.07 25.40 -0.05
N SER A 32 3.73 24.36 0.46
CA SER A 32 3.39 23.73 1.75
C SER A 32 4.41 24.10 2.83
N ASP A 33 3.92 24.33 4.04
CA ASP A 33 4.75 24.54 5.24
C ASP A 33 5.50 23.26 5.68
N ILE A 34 5.05 22.09 5.21
CA ILE A 34 5.75 20.81 5.44
C ILE A 34 6.99 20.70 4.52
N GLY A 35 6.94 21.37 3.37
CA GLY A 35 8.03 21.46 2.41
C GLY A 35 7.53 21.38 0.97
N GLY A 36 8.13 22.19 0.09
CA GLY A 36 7.87 22.12 -1.35
C GLY A 36 6.45 22.55 -1.73
N ARG A 37 5.79 21.74 -2.55
CA ARG A 37 4.44 21.97 -3.08
C ARG A 37 3.46 21.01 -2.42
N GLY A 38 2.19 21.38 -2.36
CA GLY A 38 1.11 20.56 -1.83
C GLY A 38 -0.21 20.85 -2.54
N LEU A 39 -1.18 19.95 -2.40
CA LEU A 39 -2.56 20.17 -2.82
C LEU A 39 -3.37 20.75 -1.67
N PHE A 40 -4.16 21.78 -1.91
CA PHE A 40 -4.95 22.46 -0.88
C PHE A 40 -6.41 22.56 -1.30
N ALA A 41 -7.33 22.28 -0.38
CA ALA A 41 -8.75 22.45 -0.61
C ALA A 41 -9.08 23.93 -0.86
N THR A 42 -9.90 24.22 -1.87
CA THR A 42 -10.42 25.57 -2.17
C THR A 42 -11.81 25.80 -1.56
N GLU A 43 -12.51 24.72 -1.23
CA GLU A 43 -13.82 24.69 -0.57
C GLU A 43 -13.91 23.47 0.37
N ASP A 44 -15.01 23.35 1.11
CA ASP A 44 -15.24 22.21 1.99
C ASP A 44 -15.53 20.93 1.19
N ILE A 45 -14.80 19.85 1.49
CA ILE A 45 -14.91 18.53 0.86
C ILE A 45 -15.50 17.55 1.87
N LYS A 46 -16.53 16.80 1.45
CA LYS A 46 -17.20 15.81 2.31
C LYS A 46 -16.40 14.51 2.38
N ALA A 47 -16.56 13.76 3.48
CA ALA A 47 -16.05 12.40 3.55
C ALA A 47 -16.63 11.53 2.41
N GLY A 48 -15.78 10.72 1.77
CA GLY A 48 -16.15 9.86 0.64
C GLY A 48 -16.19 10.55 -0.72
N GLU A 49 -16.06 11.88 -0.77
CA GLU A 49 -16.09 12.64 -2.02
C GLU A 49 -14.87 12.35 -2.90
N LEU A 50 -15.09 12.28 -4.21
CA LEU A 50 -14.03 12.11 -5.22
C LEU A 50 -13.32 13.45 -5.45
N LEU A 51 -12.00 13.45 -5.29
CA LEU A 51 -11.16 14.64 -5.52
C LEU A 51 -10.65 14.66 -6.97
N PHE A 52 -10.12 13.54 -7.45
CA PHE A 52 -9.62 13.38 -8.81
C PHE A 52 -9.36 11.91 -9.15
N VAL A 53 -9.22 11.62 -10.44
CA VAL A 53 -8.70 10.35 -10.95
C VAL A 53 -7.43 10.64 -11.73
N ASP A 54 -6.33 10.03 -11.30
CA ASP A 54 -5.00 10.24 -11.82
C ASP A 54 -4.55 9.02 -12.61
N HIS A 55 -4.07 9.20 -13.84
CA HIS A 55 -3.54 8.10 -14.63
C HIS A 55 -2.02 8.07 -14.62
N PRO A 56 -1.41 6.89 -14.79
CA PRO A 56 0.04 6.82 -14.71
C PRO A 56 0.67 7.43 -15.96
N LEU A 57 1.66 8.32 -15.79
CA LEU A 57 2.58 8.69 -16.89
C LEU A 57 3.24 7.45 -17.46
N VAL A 58 3.79 6.65 -16.55
CA VAL A 58 4.41 5.36 -16.83
C VAL A 58 4.15 4.43 -15.65
N TYR A 59 4.10 3.14 -15.94
CA TYR A 59 4.12 2.10 -14.93
C TYR A 59 5.02 0.96 -15.39
N GLY A 60 5.44 0.11 -14.47
CA GLY A 60 6.30 -1.04 -14.77
C GLY A 60 6.65 -1.81 -13.50
N PRO A 61 7.44 -2.88 -13.62
CA PRO A 61 7.90 -3.64 -12.48
C PRO A 61 8.66 -2.75 -11.49
N ARG A 62 8.51 -3.05 -10.19
CA ARG A 62 9.22 -2.32 -9.14
C ARG A 62 10.72 -2.63 -9.18
N SER A 63 11.56 -1.71 -8.70
CA SER A 63 12.99 -1.97 -8.47
C SER A 63 13.24 -2.67 -7.12
N GLY A 64 14.08 -3.72 -7.10
CA GLY A 64 14.47 -4.44 -5.87
C GLY A 64 15.15 -5.80 -6.13
N THR A 65 16.03 -6.22 -5.23
CA THR A 65 16.85 -7.45 -5.36
C THR A 65 16.08 -8.76 -5.15
N THR A 66 14.88 -8.69 -4.61
CA THR A 66 14.08 -9.86 -4.16
C THR A 66 12.74 -9.96 -4.89
N ILE A 67 12.61 -9.34 -6.06
CA ILE A 67 11.34 -9.24 -6.77
C ILE A 67 11.11 -10.52 -7.58
N GLN A 68 9.95 -11.13 -7.35
CA GLN A 68 9.47 -12.26 -8.15
C GLN A 68 9.26 -11.81 -9.59
N GLN A 69 9.79 -12.58 -10.54
CA GLN A 69 9.72 -12.25 -11.96
C GLN A 69 8.38 -12.69 -12.55
N GLY A 70 7.90 -11.92 -13.53
CA GLY A 70 6.69 -12.21 -14.26
C GLY A 70 6.71 -11.59 -15.65
N CYS A 71 5.62 -11.79 -16.38
CA CYS A 71 5.41 -11.17 -17.67
C CYS A 71 5.49 -9.64 -17.55
N THR A 72 6.33 -9.02 -18.37
CA THR A 72 6.55 -7.56 -18.38
C THR A 72 5.35 -6.75 -18.91
N VAL A 73 4.39 -7.44 -19.54
CA VAL A 73 3.13 -6.86 -20.03
C VAL A 73 2.01 -6.97 -19.00
N CYS A 74 1.73 -8.18 -18.50
CA CYS A 74 0.54 -8.45 -17.66
C CYS A 74 0.84 -8.80 -16.20
N GLY A 75 2.12 -8.92 -15.81
CA GLY A 75 2.52 -9.22 -14.43
C GLY A 75 2.38 -10.67 -13.98
N LYS A 76 1.82 -11.59 -14.80
CA LYS A 76 1.66 -13.01 -14.43
C LYS A 76 3.03 -13.67 -14.13
N MET A 77 3.16 -14.33 -12.97
CA MET A 77 4.42 -14.92 -12.47
C MET A 77 4.56 -16.44 -12.72
N ASP A 78 3.87 -16.97 -13.72
CA ASP A 78 3.85 -18.41 -14.02
C ASP A 78 5.13 -18.82 -14.76
N ILE A 79 6.16 -19.20 -14.00
CA ILE A 79 7.53 -19.45 -14.45
C ILE A 79 7.58 -20.46 -15.60
N ASP A 80 6.76 -21.51 -15.55
CA ASP A 80 6.73 -22.56 -16.58
C ASP A 80 6.26 -22.06 -17.95
N THR A 81 5.61 -20.89 -17.98
CA THR A 81 5.07 -20.27 -19.20
C THR A 81 5.88 -19.06 -19.68
N LEU A 82 6.88 -18.60 -18.91
CA LEU A 82 7.66 -17.43 -19.27
C LEU A 82 8.71 -17.76 -20.34
N PHE A 83 8.77 -16.92 -21.37
CA PHE A 83 9.80 -16.97 -22.40
C PHE A 83 10.30 -15.56 -22.74
N ARG A 84 11.51 -15.48 -23.29
CA ARG A 84 12.14 -14.22 -23.71
C ARG A 84 11.72 -13.83 -25.13
N CYS A 85 11.47 -12.55 -25.34
CA CYS A 85 11.38 -12.01 -26.69
C CYS A 85 12.75 -12.06 -27.38
N ASN A 86 12.82 -12.60 -28.60
CA ASN A 86 14.07 -12.75 -29.35
C ASN A 86 14.69 -11.43 -29.83
N LYS A 87 13.95 -10.31 -29.77
CA LYS A 87 14.42 -8.98 -30.17
C LYS A 87 14.93 -8.16 -29.00
N CYS A 88 14.10 -7.98 -27.97
CA CYS A 88 14.40 -7.09 -26.84
C CYS A 88 14.79 -7.82 -25.54
N GLY A 89 14.61 -9.14 -25.46
CA GLY A 89 14.93 -9.93 -24.27
C GLY A 89 13.89 -9.89 -23.15
N LEU A 90 12.83 -9.09 -23.25
CA LEU A 90 11.78 -9.01 -22.21
C LEU A 90 11.07 -10.36 -21.99
N LEU A 91 10.74 -10.66 -20.73
CA LEU A 91 9.96 -11.83 -20.33
C LEU A 91 8.47 -11.66 -20.62
N LEU A 92 7.87 -12.68 -21.24
CA LEU A 92 6.48 -12.73 -21.68
C LEU A 92 5.86 -14.09 -21.33
N CYS A 93 4.58 -14.13 -20.97
CA CYS A 93 3.89 -15.38 -20.63
C CYS A 93 3.07 -15.99 -21.79
N SER A 94 2.92 -15.28 -22.91
CA SER A 94 2.13 -15.76 -24.05
C SER A 94 2.43 -15.00 -25.34
N HIS A 95 2.11 -15.62 -26.48
CA HIS A 95 2.13 -14.95 -27.78
C HIS A 95 1.16 -13.77 -27.88
N GLN A 96 0.08 -13.76 -27.07
CA GLN A 96 -0.83 -12.63 -26.99
C GLN A 96 -0.12 -11.41 -26.36
N CYS A 97 0.64 -11.61 -25.27
CA CYS A 97 1.46 -10.55 -24.68
C CYS A 97 2.54 -10.08 -25.66
N GLN A 98 3.17 -10.99 -26.39
CA GLN A 98 4.17 -10.66 -27.42
C GLN A 98 3.61 -9.81 -28.58
N LYS A 99 2.34 -9.99 -28.93
CA LYS A 99 1.67 -9.24 -30.00
C LYS A 99 0.89 -8.02 -29.50
N SER A 100 0.95 -7.71 -28.20
CA SER A 100 0.28 -6.55 -27.63
C SER A 100 0.98 -5.24 -28.01
N ASN A 101 0.22 -4.14 -28.07
CA ASN A 101 0.78 -2.80 -28.29
C ASN A 101 1.81 -2.45 -27.21
N THR A 102 1.52 -2.77 -25.95
CA THR A 102 2.45 -2.53 -24.82
C THR A 102 3.82 -3.14 -25.07
N HIS A 103 3.89 -4.42 -25.48
CA HIS A 103 5.18 -5.02 -25.82
C HIS A 103 5.78 -4.43 -27.10
N TYR A 104 4.98 -4.11 -28.11
CA TYR A 104 5.48 -3.51 -29.35
C TYR A 104 6.22 -2.20 -29.07
N ASP A 105 5.61 -1.32 -28.28
CA ASP A 105 6.17 -0.02 -27.89
C ASP A 105 7.48 -0.20 -27.10
N ASP A 106 7.49 -1.08 -26.09
CA ASP A 106 8.69 -1.39 -25.31
C ASP A 106 9.80 -2.02 -26.19
N CYS A 107 9.43 -2.94 -27.07
CA CYS A 107 10.35 -3.73 -27.88
C CYS A 107 11.06 -2.88 -28.92
N ILE A 108 10.37 -1.91 -29.54
CA ILE A 108 10.98 -1.00 -30.52
C ILE A 108 12.11 -0.18 -29.88
N VAL A 109 11.86 0.37 -28.68
CA VAL A 109 12.87 1.16 -27.98
C VAL A 109 14.09 0.30 -27.65
N ILE A 110 13.87 -0.84 -26.97
CA ILE A 110 14.97 -1.67 -26.49
C ILE A 110 15.74 -2.33 -27.64
N SER A 111 15.06 -2.83 -28.67
CA SER A 111 15.72 -3.45 -29.84
C SER A 111 16.33 -2.44 -30.80
N GLY A 112 16.01 -1.16 -30.66
CA GLY A 112 16.64 -0.05 -31.39
C GLY A 112 18.05 0.28 -30.90
N TRP A 113 18.39 -0.08 -29.66
CA TRP A 113 19.73 0.13 -29.13
C TRP A 113 20.76 -0.87 -29.66
N CYS A 114 22.01 -0.44 -29.80
CA CYS A 114 23.11 -1.35 -30.13
C CYS A 114 23.42 -2.21 -28.89
N SER A 115 23.20 -3.52 -29.00
CA SER A 115 23.51 -4.47 -27.93
C SER A 115 24.99 -4.87 -27.96
N LYS A 116 25.66 -4.79 -26.81
CA LYS A 116 27.08 -5.18 -26.60
C LYS A 116 27.26 -6.69 -26.40
N VAL A 117 26.18 -7.37 -26.05
CA VAL A 117 26.13 -8.82 -25.81
C VAL A 117 24.96 -9.44 -26.56
N SER A 118 24.94 -10.76 -26.69
CA SER A 118 23.76 -11.49 -27.16
C SER A 118 22.56 -11.23 -26.24
N ILE A 119 21.37 -11.05 -26.81
CA ILE A 119 20.12 -10.77 -26.07
C ILE A 119 19.86 -11.80 -24.95
N GLU A 120 20.25 -13.05 -25.17
CA GLU A 120 20.15 -14.16 -24.21
C GLU A 120 20.98 -13.95 -22.93
N ASN A 121 22.04 -13.15 -22.99
CA ASN A 121 22.94 -12.88 -21.86
C ASN A 121 22.52 -11.65 -21.05
N ILE A 122 21.45 -10.96 -21.45
CA ILE A 122 20.95 -9.78 -20.75
C ILE A 122 20.16 -10.26 -19.52
N SER A 123 20.37 -9.56 -18.39
CA SER A 123 19.67 -9.85 -17.13
C SER A 123 18.18 -9.51 -17.22
N ASP A 124 17.31 -10.52 -17.02
CA ASP A 124 15.85 -10.32 -16.97
C ASP A 124 15.46 -9.36 -15.84
N THR A 125 16.14 -9.49 -14.70
CA THR A 125 15.93 -8.63 -13.54
C THR A 125 16.28 -7.19 -13.86
N LEU A 126 17.36 -6.95 -14.59
CA LEU A 126 17.76 -5.59 -14.97
C LEU A 126 16.73 -4.96 -15.92
N LEU A 127 16.36 -5.66 -17.01
CA LEU A 127 15.38 -5.15 -17.97
C LEU A 127 14.04 -4.85 -17.30
N SER A 128 13.58 -5.74 -16.42
CA SER A 128 12.35 -5.55 -15.65
C SER A 128 12.40 -4.28 -14.78
N ARG A 129 13.52 -4.04 -14.08
CA ARG A 129 13.72 -2.83 -13.23
C ARG A 129 13.79 -1.54 -14.04
N CYS A 130 14.40 -1.59 -15.23
CA CYS A 130 14.56 -0.44 -16.10
C CYS A 130 13.30 -0.11 -16.90
N LEU A 131 12.31 -1.02 -17.00
CA LEU A 131 11.20 -0.86 -17.93
C LEU A 131 10.36 0.41 -17.70
N ALA A 132 10.05 0.75 -16.45
CA ALA A 132 9.31 1.98 -16.14
C ALA A 132 10.09 3.26 -16.54
N PRO A 133 11.40 3.41 -16.20
CA PRO A 133 12.24 4.47 -16.78
C PRO A 133 12.27 4.46 -18.31
N ILE A 134 12.43 3.30 -18.96
CA ILE A 134 12.54 3.19 -20.42
C ILE A 134 11.29 3.75 -21.11
N ARG A 135 10.11 3.44 -20.58
CA ARG A 135 8.84 3.97 -21.09
C ARG A 135 8.76 5.50 -21.07
N THR A 136 9.59 6.19 -20.27
CA THR A 136 9.62 7.66 -20.27
C THR A 136 10.19 8.26 -21.55
N LEU A 137 11.01 7.50 -22.30
CA LEU A 137 11.56 7.94 -23.59
C LEU A 137 10.48 8.13 -24.67
N SER A 138 9.36 7.43 -24.52
CA SER A 138 8.23 7.48 -25.46
C SER A 138 7.14 8.48 -25.04
N LEU A 139 7.35 9.24 -23.96
CA LEU A 139 6.37 10.23 -23.51
C LEU A 139 6.31 11.43 -24.47
N PRO A 140 5.11 11.95 -24.76
CA PRO A 140 4.93 13.26 -25.40
C PRO A 140 5.60 14.39 -24.63
N GLU A 141 5.93 15.50 -25.30
CA GLU A 141 6.71 16.60 -24.70
C GLU A 141 6.03 17.23 -23.48
N ASP A 142 4.72 17.45 -23.50
CA ASP A 142 3.92 17.97 -22.39
C ASP A 142 3.99 17.03 -21.15
N GLN A 143 3.95 15.72 -21.38
CA GLN A 143 4.10 14.72 -20.32
C GLN A 143 5.55 14.63 -19.81
N GLN A 144 6.54 14.86 -20.68
CA GLN A 144 7.95 14.99 -20.26
C GLN A 144 8.19 16.26 -19.44
N GLU A 145 7.55 17.38 -19.77
CA GLU A 145 7.58 18.59 -18.93
C GLU A 145 6.98 18.34 -17.55
N LEU A 146 5.83 17.64 -17.49
CA LEU A 146 5.20 17.26 -16.22
C LEU A 146 6.09 16.30 -15.42
N LEU A 147 6.70 15.30 -16.06
CA LEU A 147 7.69 14.42 -15.45
C LEU A 147 8.83 15.22 -14.81
N ARG A 148 9.47 16.11 -15.59
CA ARG A 148 10.60 16.96 -15.13
C ARG A 148 10.18 17.93 -14.03
N ALA A 149 8.89 18.22 -13.87
CA ALA A 149 8.37 19.04 -12.81
C ALA A 149 8.28 18.32 -11.45
N LEU A 150 8.36 16.99 -11.40
CA LEU A 150 8.28 16.22 -10.16
C LEU A 150 9.58 16.27 -9.35
N GLN A 151 9.48 16.03 -8.04
CA GLN A 151 10.65 16.03 -7.16
C GLN A 151 11.57 14.86 -7.49
N ALA A 152 12.85 15.13 -7.73
CA ALA A 152 13.88 14.09 -7.84
C ALA A 152 14.87 14.21 -6.68
N HIS A 153 15.37 13.08 -6.18
CA HIS A 153 16.48 13.06 -5.23
C HIS A 153 17.72 12.51 -5.92
N THR A 154 18.78 13.32 -5.98
CA THR A 154 20.05 12.96 -6.64
C THR A 154 21.10 12.60 -5.58
N LEU A 155 21.00 11.38 -5.07
CA LEU A 155 21.98 10.78 -4.17
C LEU A 155 22.75 9.66 -4.92
N PRO A 156 23.98 9.30 -4.49
CA PRO A 156 24.85 8.38 -5.23
C PRO A 156 24.24 7.00 -5.54
N GLN A 157 23.28 6.55 -4.72
CA GLN A 157 22.59 5.27 -4.90
C GLN A 157 21.54 5.27 -6.02
N HIS A 158 21.05 6.43 -6.46
CA HIS A 158 20.05 6.50 -7.53
C HIS A 158 20.69 6.35 -8.91
N GLY A 159 19.95 5.73 -9.85
CA GLY A 159 20.41 5.49 -11.23
C GLY A 159 21.40 4.32 -11.39
N SER A 160 21.58 3.49 -10.36
CA SER A 160 22.42 2.29 -10.41
C SER A 160 22.03 1.35 -11.56
N GLU A 161 20.72 1.18 -11.78
CA GLU A 161 20.17 0.35 -12.85
C GLU A 161 20.48 0.89 -14.26
N ILE A 162 20.59 2.21 -14.43
CA ILE A 162 20.92 2.80 -15.74
C ILE A 162 22.43 2.63 -16.03
N LYS A 163 23.26 2.73 -14.99
CA LYS A 163 24.70 2.42 -15.09
C LYS A 163 24.92 0.97 -15.52
N GLU A 164 24.19 0.04 -14.91
CA GLU A 164 24.23 -1.39 -15.27
C GLU A 164 23.67 -1.61 -16.69
N LEU A 165 22.58 -0.94 -17.07
CA LEU A 165 22.00 -1.04 -18.42
C LEU A 165 23.00 -0.66 -19.53
N LYS A 166 23.85 0.33 -19.28
CA LYS A 166 24.91 0.76 -20.22
C LYS A 166 26.01 -0.29 -20.44
N GLU A 167 26.15 -1.28 -19.57
CA GLU A 167 27.07 -2.41 -19.79
C GLU A 167 26.55 -3.33 -20.89
N TYR A 168 25.22 -3.35 -21.11
CA TYR A 168 24.54 -4.19 -22.10
C TYR A 168 24.21 -3.44 -23.40
N PHE A 169 23.91 -2.14 -23.33
CA PHE A 169 23.46 -1.34 -24.48
C PHE A 169 24.28 -0.06 -24.65
N ASP A 170 24.41 0.40 -25.89
CA ASP A 170 24.84 1.77 -26.19
C ASP A 170 23.65 2.73 -26.17
N LEU A 171 23.67 3.61 -25.17
CA LEU A 171 22.69 4.69 -25.00
C LEU A 171 23.33 6.02 -25.40
N SER A 172 22.56 6.89 -26.04
CA SER A 172 22.98 8.28 -26.25
C SER A 172 23.08 9.02 -24.90
N SER A 173 23.84 10.11 -24.87
CA SER A 173 23.97 10.93 -23.64
C SER A 173 22.64 11.53 -23.18
N GLU A 174 21.74 11.82 -24.12
CA GLU A 174 20.40 12.35 -23.83
C GLU A 174 19.50 11.29 -23.18
N GLU A 175 19.46 10.08 -23.74
CA GLU A 175 18.72 8.95 -23.17
C GLU A 175 19.24 8.60 -21.77
N GLU A 176 20.56 8.51 -21.59
CA GLU A 176 21.15 8.24 -20.27
C GLU A 176 20.71 9.28 -19.24
N HIS A 177 20.72 10.56 -19.60
CA HIS A 177 20.33 11.64 -18.71
C HIS A 177 18.85 11.53 -18.33
N LEU A 178 17.96 11.35 -19.31
CA LEU A 178 16.52 11.23 -19.09
C LEU A 178 16.17 9.99 -18.27
N LEU A 179 16.75 8.83 -18.58
CA LEU A 179 16.52 7.60 -17.83
C LEU A 179 17.00 7.71 -16.38
N THR A 180 18.16 8.32 -16.15
CA THR A 180 18.69 8.54 -14.81
C THR A 180 17.78 9.46 -14.00
N LEU A 181 17.30 10.55 -14.62
CA LEU A 181 16.33 11.46 -14.01
C LEU A 181 15.01 10.74 -13.70
N ALA A 182 14.49 9.95 -14.63
CA ALA A 182 13.27 9.17 -14.46
C ALA A 182 13.36 8.20 -13.28
N VAL A 183 14.49 7.51 -13.10
CA VAL A 183 14.73 6.67 -11.91
C VAL A 183 14.64 7.49 -10.63
N CYS A 184 15.33 8.63 -10.57
CA CYS A 184 15.32 9.50 -9.38
C CYS A 184 13.90 10.02 -9.05
N ILE A 185 13.10 10.32 -10.07
CA ILE A 185 11.70 10.74 -9.92
C ILE A 185 10.84 9.56 -9.44
N LEU A 186 10.99 8.38 -10.04
CA LEU A 186 10.22 7.19 -9.66
C LEU A 186 10.48 6.78 -8.20
N ASP A 187 11.72 6.86 -7.72
CA ASP A 187 12.05 6.53 -6.34
C ASP A 187 11.36 7.49 -5.33
N ALA A 188 11.25 8.76 -5.72
CA ALA A 188 10.62 9.80 -4.90
C ALA A 188 9.09 9.79 -4.98
N ASN A 189 8.49 9.45 -6.12
CA ASN A 189 7.08 9.74 -6.40
C ASN A 189 6.22 8.51 -6.78
N ALA A 190 6.82 7.38 -7.16
CA ALA A 190 6.03 6.25 -7.63
C ALA A 190 5.22 5.58 -6.52
N PHE A 191 4.04 5.10 -6.89
CA PHE A 191 3.13 4.34 -6.03
C PHE A 191 3.16 2.87 -6.43
N GLN A 192 3.05 1.98 -5.45
CA GLN A 192 2.81 0.57 -5.72
C GLN A 192 1.37 0.40 -6.23
N ILE A 193 1.24 -0.19 -7.42
CA ILE A 193 -0.08 -0.53 -7.98
C ILE A 193 -0.57 -1.79 -7.27
N ALA A 194 -1.83 -1.76 -6.85
CA ALA A 194 -2.44 -2.90 -6.16
C ALA A 194 -2.58 -4.10 -7.11
N VAL A 195 -2.45 -5.30 -6.57
CA VAL A 195 -2.72 -6.55 -7.29
C VAL A 195 -4.17 -6.92 -7.04
N PRO A 196 -4.91 -7.48 -8.03
CA PRO A 196 -6.25 -7.95 -7.78
C PRO A 196 -6.33 -8.96 -6.63
N TYR A 197 -7.40 -8.91 -5.85
CA TYR A 197 -7.55 -9.75 -4.65
C TYR A 197 -7.35 -11.24 -4.96
N GLY A 198 -6.57 -11.93 -4.12
CA GLY A 198 -6.29 -13.37 -4.25
C GLY A 198 -5.37 -13.75 -5.41
N ARG A 199 -4.89 -12.80 -6.24
CA ARG A 199 -3.96 -13.10 -7.33
C ARG A 199 -2.50 -12.94 -6.89
N LYS A 200 -1.65 -13.83 -7.40
CA LYS A 200 -0.19 -13.71 -7.33
C LYS A 200 0.30 -13.11 -8.64
N GLU A 201 0.54 -11.80 -8.65
CA GLU A 201 1.13 -11.06 -9.78
C GLU A 201 2.38 -10.30 -9.32
N MET A 202 3.28 -10.03 -10.27
CA MET A 202 4.52 -9.29 -10.04
C MET A 202 4.19 -7.88 -9.54
N SER A 203 4.95 -7.40 -8.54
CA SER A 203 4.75 -6.08 -7.98
C SER A 203 5.08 -4.98 -9.00
N MET A 204 4.08 -4.15 -9.30
CA MET A 204 4.20 -3.02 -10.22
C MET A 204 4.26 -1.69 -9.45
N ARG A 205 4.93 -0.70 -10.04
CA ARG A 205 4.91 0.70 -9.63
C ARG A 205 4.41 1.57 -10.78
N GLY A 206 3.69 2.64 -10.45
CA GLY A 206 3.25 3.66 -11.41
C GLY A 206 3.59 5.06 -10.92
N LEU A 207 3.83 5.96 -11.87
CA LEU A 207 4.05 7.38 -11.62
C LEU A 207 2.77 8.16 -11.87
N PHE A 208 2.13 8.60 -10.80
CA PHE A 208 0.83 9.30 -10.81
C PHE A 208 1.10 10.77 -10.45
N PRO A 209 1.29 11.66 -11.46
CA PRO A 209 1.96 12.94 -11.26
C PRO A 209 1.17 13.88 -10.34
N VAL A 210 -0.17 13.86 -10.41
CA VAL A 210 -1.02 14.71 -9.58
C VAL A 210 -1.06 14.19 -8.14
N SER A 211 -1.21 12.88 -7.98
CA SER A 211 -1.23 12.20 -6.68
C SER A 211 0.10 12.35 -5.94
N SER A 212 1.20 12.46 -6.69
CA SER A 212 2.55 12.71 -6.16
C SER A 212 2.71 14.09 -5.51
N LEU A 213 1.81 15.04 -5.80
CA LEU A 213 1.80 16.37 -5.17
C LEU A 213 1.18 16.38 -3.77
N MET A 214 0.44 15.33 -3.37
CA MET A 214 -0.10 15.23 -2.01
C MET A 214 1.02 14.92 -1.02
N ASN A 215 1.26 15.80 -0.06
CA ASN A 215 2.26 15.57 0.98
C ASN A 215 1.85 14.46 1.97
N HIS A 216 2.82 14.05 2.79
CA HIS A 216 2.63 13.03 3.80
C HIS A 216 1.97 13.57 5.07
N ASN A 217 0.99 12.82 5.58
CA ASN A 217 0.61 12.84 6.99
C ASN A 217 0.38 11.40 7.47
N CYS A 218 0.78 11.06 8.71
CA CYS A 218 0.55 9.72 9.26
C CYS A 218 -0.93 9.45 9.59
N VAL A 219 -1.77 10.50 9.58
CA VAL A 219 -3.23 10.43 9.69
C VAL A 219 -3.84 11.16 8.47
N PRO A 220 -3.74 10.55 7.28
CA PRO A 220 -4.12 11.20 6.03
C PRO A 220 -5.59 11.62 6.02
N ASN A 221 -5.93 12.59 5.18
CA ASN A 221 -7.32 12.99 4.93
C ASN A 221 -7.84 12.48 3.58
N THR A 222 -7.01 11.79 2.80
CA THR A 222 -7.42 11.02 1.63
C THR A 222 -7.08 9.53 1.75
N LYS A 223 -7.71 8.76 0.87
CA LYS A 223 -7.28 7.42 0.45
C LYS A 223 -7.15 7.41 -1.06
N TYR A 224 -6.42 6.41 -1.53
CA TYR A 224 -6.42 6.06 -2.94
C TYR A 224 -6.69 4.57 -3.13
N TYR A 225 -7.20 4.22 -4.31
CA TYR A 225 -7.29 2.86 -4.81
C TYR A 225 -7.14 2.85 -6.32
N PHE A 226 -7.01 1.67 -6.93
CA PHE A 226 -6.88 1.53 -8.37
C PHE A 226 -8.14 0.91 -8.97
N ASN A 227 -8.59 1.42 -10.12
CA ASN A 227 -9.61 0.75 -10.93
C ASN A 227 -8.97 -0.29 -11.87
N LYS A 228 -9.79 -0.97 -12.69
CA LYS A 228 -9.34 -2.04 -13.60
C LYS A 228 -8.38 -1.55 -14.68
N GLU A 229 -8.46 -0.26 -15.00
CA GLU A 229 -7.60 0.45 -15.96
C GLU A 229 -6.30 0.97 -15.31
N CYS A 230 -6.04 0.64 -14.04
CA CYS A 230 -4.90 1.11 -13.26
C CYS A 230 -4.88 2.63 -13.01
N HIS A 231 -6.01 3.33 -13.19
CA HIS A 231 -6.16 4.71 -12.76
C HIS A 231 -6.30 4.78 -11.24
N MET A 232 -5.63 5.74 -10.63
CA MET A 232 -5.66 5.99 -9.20
C MET A 232 -6.83 6.92 -8.85
N ILE A 233 -7.75 6.43 -8.02
CA ILE A 233 -8.93 7.17 -7.59
C ILE A 233 -8.66 7.79 -6.22
N ILE A 234 -8.67 9.12 -6.10
CA ILE A 234 -8.43 9.83 -4.84
C ILE A 234 -9.75 10.26 -4.20
N LYS A 235 -10.00 9.81 -2.96
CA LYS A 235 -11.20 10.18 -2.19
C LYS A 235 -10.87 10.70 -0.80
N ALA A 236 -11.66 11.63 -0.29
CA ALA A 236 -11.57 12.06 1.10
C ALA A 236 -11.99 10.92 2.05
N VAL A 237 -11.24 10.70 3.14
CA VAL A 237 -11.63 9.73 4.19
C VAL A 237 -12.30 10.38 5.41
N LYS A 238 -12.28 11.72 5.47
CA LYS A 238 -12.90 12.57 6.48
C LYS A 238 -13.21 13.94 5.87
N PRO A 239 -14.08 14.76 6.47
CA PRO A 239 -14.31 16.12 5.98
C PRO A 239 -13.00 16.92 5.92
N ILE A 240 -12.80 17.69 4.85
CA ILE A 240 -11.63 18.56 4.66
C ILE A 240 -12.16 19.98 4.49
N ALA A 241 -11.76 20.88 5.40
CA ALA A 241 -12.20 22.27 5.34
C ALA A 241 -11.43 23.05 4.26
N ALA A 242 -12.06 24.07 3.69
CA ALA A 242 -11.43 25.00 2.76
C ALA A 242 -10.09 25.54 3.33
N GLY A 243 -9.06 25.61 2.50
CA GLY A 243 -7.72 26.04 2.88
C GLY A 243 -6.86 24.96 3.55
N THR A 244 -7.41 23.78 3.86
CA THR A 244 -6.63 22.66 4.44
C THR A 244 -5.83 21.95 3.37
N GLU A 245 -4.59 21.57 3.68
CA GLU A 245 -3.77 20.73 2.81
C GLU A 245 -4.31 19.29 2.73
N ILE A 246 -4.20 18.70 1.55
CA ILE A 246 -4.67 17.36 1.21
C ILE A 246 -3.48 16.41 1.32
N PHE A 247 -3.61 15.42 2.20
CA PHE A 247 -2.54 14.54 2.62
C PHE A 247 -2.84 13.08 2.33
N THR A 248 -1.81 12.38 1.87
CA THR A 248 -1.75 10.92 1.79
C THR A 248 -0.73 10.34 2.78
N CYS A 249 -0.61 9.02 2.87
CA CYS A 249 0.33 8.34 3.76
C CYS A 249 1.38 7.54 2.97
N TYR A 250 2.66 7.87 3.11
CA TYR A 250 3.77 7.21 2.40
C TYR A 250 4.37 6.00 3.14
N SER A 251 3.79 5.64 4.29
CA SER A 251 4.26 4.56 5.18
C SER A 251 3.11 3.62 5.54
N GLY A 252 3.42 2.48 6.16
CA GLY A 252 2.38 1.60 6.72
C GLY A 252 1.54 2.31 7.79
N LEU A 253 0.21 2.22 7.67
CA LEU A 253 -0.74 2.87 8.59
C LEU A 253 -0.60 2.36 10.04
N LEU A 254 -0.32 1.06 10.20
CA LEU A 254 -0.20 0.36 11.49
C LEU A 254 1.24 0.28 12.02
N TRP A 255 2.22 0.82 11.30
CA TRP A 255 3.58 0.92 11.84
C TRP A 255 3.61 1.92 12.98
N GLY A 256 4.49 1.73 13.97
CA GLY A 256 4.73 2.64 15.07
C GLY A 256 5.64 3.81 14.70
N THR A 257 5.65 4.86 15.52
CA THR A 257 6.31 6.14 15.20
C THR A 257 7.80 6.01 14.81
N PRO A 258 8.64 5.26 15.53
CA PRO A 258 10.05 5.08 15.14
C PRO A 258 10.22 4.46 13.74
N ALA A 259 9.44 3.42 13.43
CA ALA A 259 9.50 2.72 12.15
C ALA A 259 9.04 3.61 10.98
N ARG A 260 7.89 4.29 11.12
CA ARG A 260 7.40 5.21 10.08
C ARG A 260 8.39 6.33 9.81
N ARG A 261 8.90 6.98 10.86
CA ARG A 261 9.81 8.11 10.72
C ARG A 261 11.14 7.72 10.09
N LEU A 262 11.69 6.56 10.47
CA LEU A 262 12.91 6.03 9.84
C LEU A 262 12.69 5.67 8.37
N HIS A 263 11.53 5.07 8.02
CA HIS A 263 11.16 4.76 6.64
C HIS A 263 11.09 6.02 5.78
N LEU A 264 10.38 7.06 6.26
CA LEU A 264 10.27 8.34 5.55
C LEU A 264 11.62 9.03 5.38
N PHE A 265 12.50 8.98 6.39
CA PHE A 265 13.85 9.51 6.27
C PHE A 265 14.68 8.77 5.22
N LYS A 266 14.63 7.42 5.23
CA LYS A 266 15.41 6.60 4.30
C LYS A 266 14.91 6.69 2.85
N THR A 267 13.60 6.79 2.65
CA THR A 267 12.97 6.67 1.32
C THR A 267 12.52 8.00 0.72
N LYS A 268 12.21 9.00 1.56
CA LYS A 268 11.68 10.31 1.16
C LYS A 268 12.52 11.48 1.71
N HIS A 269 13.59 11.20 2.44
CA HIS A 269 14.58 12.18 2.92
C HIS A 269 14.01 13.29 3.84
N PHE A 270 12.94 13.02 4.57
CA PHE A 270 12.41 13.94 5.58
C PHE A 270 11.97 13.24 6.88
N TRP A 271 11.88 14.02 7.97
CA TRP A 271 11.38 13.55 9.26
C TRP A 271 9.98 14.11 9.51
N CYS A 272 8.96 13.24 9.52
CA CYS A 272 7.59 13.65 9.84
C CYS A 272 7.46 14.19 11.27
N LYS A 273 6.66 15.26 11.41
CA LYS A 273 6.35 15.96 12.67
C LYS A 273 4.83 16.14 12.88
N CYS A 274 3.99 15.34 12.22
CA CYS A 274 2.53 15.42 12.38
C CYS A 274 2.09 15.09 13.81
N GLU A 275 0.83 15.41 14.14
CA GLU A 275 0.21 15.18 15.45
C GLU A 275 0.40 13.75 16.01
N ARG A 276 0.33 12.73 15.15
CA ARG A 276 0.55 11.34 15.55
C ARG A 276 2.02 11.06 15.88
N CYS A 277 2.95 11.70 15.18
CA CYS A 277 4.38 11.56 15.46
C CYS A 277 4.82 12.31 16.72
N THR A 278 4.11 13.38 17.11
CA THR A 278 4.39 14.12 18.35
C THR A 278 3.84 13.42 19.60
N ASP A 279 2.84 12.56 19.45
CA ASP A 279 2.28 11.78 20.54
C ASP A 279 3.01 10.44 20.71
N ALA A 280 3.68 10.24 21.85
CA ALA A 280 4.40 9.01 22.17
C ALA A 280 3.47 7.78 22.28
N THR A 281 2.20 7.97 22.64
CA THR A 281 1.21 6.89 22.75
C THR A 281 0.55 6.58 21.41
N GLU A 282 0.78 7.40 20.39
CA GLU A 282 0.15 7.29 19.07
C GLU A 282 -1.38 7.23 19.15
N ARG A 283 -1.99 8.24 19.77
CA ARG A 283 -3.44 8.33 20.07
C ARG A 283 -3.93 7.18 20.94
N GLY A 284 -3.13 6.81 21.93
CA GLY A 284 -3.45 5.72 22.86
C GLY A 284 -3.37 4.31 22.25
N THR A 285 -2.80 4.16 21.05
CA THR A 285 -2.64 2.84 20.42
C THR A 285 -1.41 2.08 20.87
N PHE A 286 -0.36 2.75 21.36
CA PHE A 286 0.86 2.11 21.85
C PHE A 286 1.56 1.21 20.81
N LEU A 287 1.44 1.52 19.51
CA LEU A 287 2.00 0.70 18.41
C LEU A 287 3.52 0.51 18.50
N ALA A 288 4.25 1.49 19.01
CA ALA A 288 5.69 1.38 19.23
C ALA A 288 6.07 0.73 20.58
N ALA A 289 5.13 0.49 21.50
CA ALA A 289 5.44 0.19 22.89
C ALA A 289 6.14 -1.17 23.08
N LEU A 290 7.03 -1.23 24.06
CA LEU A 290 7.57 -2.48 24.60
C LEU A 290 7.05 -2.68 26.02
N LYS A 291 7.05 -3.91 26.52
CA LYS A 291 6.77 -4.15 27.94
C LYS A 291 7.88 -3.55 28.79
N CYS A 292 7.56 -3.12 30.01
CA CYS A 292 8.58 -2.75 30.99
C CYS A 292 9.58 -3.89 31.19
N PHE A 293 10.86 -3.54 31.35
CA PHE A 293 11.92 -4.52 31.62
C PHE A 293 12.01 -4.88 33.12
N ASP A 294 11.31 -4.14 33.97
CA ASP A 294 11.07 -4.55 35.35
C ASP A 294 9.94 -5.59 35.36
N THR A 295 10.26 -6.82 35.79
CA THR A 295 9.33 -7.95 35.81
C THR A 295 8.17 -7.77 36.79
N ASN A 296 8.28 -6.86 37.75
CA ASN A 296 7.20 -6.52 38.69
C ASN A 296 6.31 -5.39 38.19
N CYS A 297 6.59 -4.85 36.98
CA CYS A 297 5.86 -3.74 36.41
C CYS A 297 5.08 -4.17 35.14
N SER A 298 3.76 -3.96 35.15
CA SER A 298 2.90 -4.19 33.98
C SER A 298 2.86 -3.02 32.99
N GLY A 299 3.71 -2.00 33.21
CA GLY A 299 3.74 -0.79 32.39
C GLY A 299 4.36 -1.00 31.01
N SER A 300 4.23 0.03 30.17
CA SER A 300 4.79 0.06 28.82
C SER A 300 5.91 1.10 28.70
N LEU A 301 6.98 0.73 27.99
CA LEU A 301 8.07 1.61 27.58
C LEU A 301 7.70 2.33 26.29
N LEU A 302 7.89 3.64 26.28
CA LEU A 302 7.70 4.53 25.13
C LEU A 302 8.85 5.53 25.02
N PRO A 303 9.12 6.10 23.84
CA PRO A 303 10.11 7.16 23.69
C PRO A 303 9.72 8.39 24.52
N ILE A 304 10.69 8.99 25.22
CA ILE A 304 10.48 10.22 25.98
C ILE A 304 10.22 11.39 25.03
N GLU A 305 10.98 11.45 23.93
CA GLU A 305 10.83 12.44 22.87
C GLU A 305 10.59 11.71 21.54
N PRO A 306 9.34 11.50 21.11
CA PRO A 306 9.03 10.67 19.93
C PRO A 306 9.55 11.26 18.61
N LEU A 307 9.81 12.57 18.58
CA LEU A 307 10.45 13.25 17.46
C LEU A 307 11.98 13.11 17.43
N ASN A 308 12.62 12.62 18.49
CA ASN A 308 14.06 12.40 18.54
C ASN A 308 14.37 10.90 18.33
N PRO A 309 14.96 10.47 17.19
CA PRO A 309 15.21 9.06 16.90
C PRO A 309 16.19 8.40 17.89
N THR A 310 17.02 9.18 18.58
CA THR A 310 17.97 8.69 19.58
C THR A 310 17.44 8.85 21.02
N SER A 311 16.17 9.21 21.20
CA SER A 311 15.58 9.41 22.52
C SER A 311 15.62 8.13 23.36
N ALA A 312 15.92 8.31 24.65
CA ALA A 312 15.72 7.28 25.65
C ALA A 312 14.22 7.00 25.84
N TRP A 313 13.90 5.82 26.34
CA TRP A 313 12.54 5.38 26.59
C TRP A 313 12.24 5.40 28.08
N ARG A 314 10.97 5.57 28.45
CA ARG A 314 10.51 5.59 29.84
C ARG A 314 9.28 4.71 29.99
N CYS A 315 9.22 3.96 31.08
CA CYS A 315 8.02 3.23 31.48
C CYS A 315 7.00 4.21 32.06
N LEU A 316 5.77 4.20 31.53
CA LEU A 316 4.72 5.10 32.03
C LEU A 316 4.23 4.76 33.45
N THR A 317 4.54 3.58 33.97
CA THR A 317 4.07 3.12 35.29
C THR A 317 5.13 3.28 36.37
N CYS A 318 6.31 2.65 36.23
CA CYS A 318 7.35 2.69 37.26
C CYS A 318 8.45 3.73 36.99
N GLY A 319 8.41 4.44 35.86
CA GLY A 319 9.41 5.45 35.52
C GLY A 319 10.77 4.91 35.04
N LEU A 320 10.95 3.58 34.95
CA LEU A 320 12.17 2.95 34.45
C LEU A 320 12.60 3.60 33.13
N ARG A 321 13.84 4.09 33.08
CA ARG A 321 14.42 4.73 31.90
C ARG A 321 15.39 3.76 31.21
N VAL A 322 15.25 3.64 29.90
CA VAL A 322 16.02 2.71 29.06
C VAL A 322 16.73 3.49 27.94
N PRO A 323 18.05 3.34 27.76
CA PRO A 323 18.77 3.97 26.65
C PRO A 323 18.27 3.49 25.27
N ASN A 324 18.35 4.36 24.26
CA ASN A 324 17.92 4.06 22.90
C ASN A 324 18.65 2.84 22.30
N SER A 325 19.94 2.67 22.58
CA SER A 325 20.75 1.54 22.10
C SER A 325 20.17 0.18 22.49
N ASN A 326 19.69 0.04 23.73
CA ASN A 326 19.01 -1.18 24.19
C ASN A 326 17.70 -1.41 23.44
N ILE A 327 16.93 -0.35 23.20
CA ILE A 327 15.67 -0.42 22.45
C ILE A 327 15.94 -0.84 21.00
N SER A 328 16.93 -0.24 20.33
CA SER A 328 17.30 -0.58 18.96
C SER A 328 17.76 -2.02 18.84
N ALA A 329 18.53 -2.54 19.81
CA ALA A 329 18.94 -3.94 19.84
C ALA A 329 17.73 -4.89 19.92
N ILE A 330 16.76 -4.58 20.79
CA ILE A 330 15.53 -5.38 20.92
C ILE A 330 14.68 -5.30 19.64
N GLN A 331 14.51 -4.11 19.08
CA GLN A 331 13.77 -3.94 17.82
C GLN A 331 14.44 -4.70 16.67
N SER A 332 15.78 -4.71 16.60
CA SER A 332 16.52 -5.50 15.62
C SER A 332 16.31 -7.01 15.83
N ALA A 333 16.40 -7.50 17.06
CA ALA A 333 16.17 -8.91 17.37
C ALA A 333 14.73 -9.35 17.05
N LEU A 334 13.74 -8.52 17.37
CA LEU A 334 12.35 -8.74 16.99
C LEU A 334 12.18 -8.75 15.46
N GLY A 335 12.83 -7.83 14.75
CA GLY A 335 12.84 -7.81 13.28
C GLY A 335 13.40 -9.11 12.68
N SER A 336 14.53 -9.59 13.19
CA SER A 336 15.11 -10.87 12.77
C SER A 336 14.20 -12.06 13.07
N LEU A 337 13.55 -12.07 14.24
CA LEU A 337 12.60 -13.12 14.62
C LEU A 337 11.41 -13.15 13.65
N ILE A 338 10.82 -12.00 13.34
CA ILE A 338 9.71 -11.91 12.39
C ILE A 338 10.15 -12.30 10.98
N GLY A 339 11.35 -11.89 10.56
CA GLY A 339 11.92 -12.27 9.27
C GLY A 339 12.21 -13.77 9.12
N SER A 340 12.25 -14.53 10.21
CA SER A 340 12.46 -15.98 10.19
C SER A 340 11.17 -16.81 10.06
N LEU A 341 10.00 -16.17 10.18
CA LEU A 341 8.71 -16.86 10.10
C LEU A 341 8.37 -17.21 8.66
N ASN A 342 7.82 -18.41 8.46
CA ASN A 342 7.15 -18.74 7.21
C ASN A 342 5.73 -18.16 7.20
N PHE A 343 5.54 -17.04 6.48
CA PHE A 343 4.23 -16.40 6.37
C PHE A 343 3.18 -17.21 5.59
N GLU A 344 3.58 -18.24 4.83
CA GLU A 344 2.66 -19.14 4.14
C GLU A 344 2.12 -20.25 5.06
N ASN A 345 2.71 -20.43 6.26
CA ASN A 345 2.26 -21.44 7.22
C ASN A 345 1.39 -20.81 8.32
N VAL A 346 0.08 -20.79 8.08
CA VAL A 346 -0.93 -20.21 9.00
C VAL A 346 -0.85 -20.81 10.40
N ALA A 347 -0.67 -22.14 10.51
CA ALA A 347 -0.58 -22.82 11.80
C ALA A 347 0.66 -22.39 12.61
N GLU A 348 1.80 -22.17 11.93
CA GLU A 348 3.00 -21.63 12.57
C GLU A 348 2.77 -20.21 13.07
N LEU A 349 2.13 -19.35 12.25
CA LEU A 349 1.79 -17.97 12.63
C LEU A 349 0.84 -17.92 13.83
N GLU A 350 -0.21 -18.74 13.83
CA GLU A 350 -1.17 -18.84 14.93
C GLU A 350 -0.46 -19.26 16.22
N LYS A 351 0.38 -20.30 16.15
CA LYS A 351 1.15 -20.78 17.30
C LYS A 351 2.13 -19.73 17.82
N PHE A 352 2.80 -19.00 16.93
CA PHE A 352 3.73 -17.94 17.27
C PHE A 352 3.02 -16.77 17.98
N TYR A 353 1.91 -16.33 17.40
CA TYR A 353 1.03 -15.30 17.95
C TYR A 353 0.54 -15.67 19.36
N MET A 354 -0.01 -16.87 19.54
CA MET A 354 -0.61 -17.29 20.81
C MET A 354 0.44 -17.51 21.92
N ASN A 355 1.62 -18.05 21.60
CA ASN A 355 2.52 -18.63 22.61
C ASN A 355 3.83 -17.87 22.85
N ARG A 356 4.26 -17.01 21.91
CA ARG A 356 5.62 -16.47 21.92
C ARG A 356 5.67 -14.95 21.96
N VAL A 357 4.93 -14.27 21.09
CA VAL A 357 5.10 -12.82 20.90
C VAL A 357 4.67 -12.02 22.12
N TYR A 358 3.50 -12.36 22.66
CA TYR A 358 2.91 -11.63 23.78
C TYR A 358 3.67 -11.73 25.09
N LYS A 359 4.64 -12.64 25.21
CA LYS A 359 5.50 -12.69 26.39
C LYS A 359 6.43 -11.48 26.43
N TYR A 360 6.90 -11.03 25.26
CA TYR A 360 7.96 -10.03 25.15
C TYR A 360 7.47 -8.65 24.72
N ILE A 361 6.39 -8.55 23.93
CA ILE A 361 5.82 -7.27 23.49
C ILE A 361 4.32 -7.14 23.81
N PRO A 362 3.82 -5.91 24.06
CA PRO A 362 2.40 -5.67 24.33
C PRO A 362 1.51 -6.07 23.15
N LYS A 363 0.23 -6.39 23.41
CA LYS A 363 -0.67 -6.83 22.34
C LYS A 363 -0.96 -5.77 21.28
N THR A 364 -0.72 -4.53 21.64
CA THR A 364 -0.94 -3.37 20.80
C THR A 364 0.29 -3.02 19.95
N ASN A 365 1.43 -3.70 20.12
CA ASN A 365 2.63 -3.40 19.36
C ASN A 365 2.43 -3.70 17.86
N GLN A 366 3.00 -2.87 16.99
CA GLN A 366 2.92 -2.97 15.53
C GLN A 366 3.24 -4.38 14.98
N ILE A 367 4.18 -5.11 15.60
CA ILE A 367 4.56 -6.45 15.15
C ILE A 367 3.43 -7.43 15.42
N VAL A 368 2.78 -7.31 16.59
CA VAL A 368 1.60 -8.11 16.90
C VAL A 368 0.50 -7.77 15.92
N VAL A 369 0.19 -6.48 15.75
CA VAL A 369 -0.92 -6.06 14.89
C VAL A 369 -0.68 -6.48 13.43
N ASP A 370 0.56 -6.45 12.93
CA ASP A 370 0.91 -7.00 11.61
C ASP A 370 0.61 -8.50 11.52
N LEU A 371 0.97 -9.29 12.54
CA LEU A 371 0.63 -10.71 12.61
C LEU A 371 -0.89 -10.95 12.71
N GLN A 372 -1.61 -10.10 13.44
CA GLN A 372 -3.08 -10.16 13.52
C GLN A 372 -3.68 -9.95 12.13
N CYS A 373 -3.21 -8.93 11.39
CA CYS A 373 -3.66 -8.69 10.03
C CYS A 373 -3.37 -9.88 9.10
N ARG A 374 -2.18 -10.48 9.17
CA ARG A 374 -1.86 -11.70 8.39
C ARG A 374 -2.83 -12.84 8.71
N LEU A 375 -3.06 -13.14 9.99
CA LEU A 375 -4.03 -14.17 10.37
C LEU A 375 -5.46 -13.84 9.90
N ILE A 376 -5.86 -12.57 9.95
CA ILE A 376 -7.15 -12.12 9.42
C ILE A 376 -7.26 -12.41 7.93
N TRP A 377 -6.23 -12.11 7.14
CA TRP A 377 -6.26 -12.31 5.68
C TRP A 377 -6.19 -13.78 5.25
N GLU A 378 -5.60 -14.65 6.06
CA GLU A 378 -5.42 -16.07 5.70
C GLU A 378 -6.57 -16.98 6.20
N LEU A 379 -7.05 -16.79 7.44
CA LEU A 379 -8.08 -17.65 8.02
C LEU A 379 -9.40 -17.52 7.25
N GLY A 380 -9.90 -18.60 6.66
CA GLY A 380 -11.08 -18.63 5.79
C GLY A 380 -10.75 -18.58 4.30
N GLU A 381 -9.54 -18.17 3.93
CA GLU A 381 -9.18 -17.78 2.55
C GLU A 381 -8.17 -18.72 1.88
N VAL A 382 -7.53 -19.63 2.62
CA VAL A 382 -6.53 -20.59 2.09
C VAL A 382 -6.87 -22.04 2.42
N ASP A 383 -6.31 -22.96 1.63
CA ASP A 383 -6.54 -24.40 1.76
C ASP A 383 -6.03 -24.92 3.12
N GLY A 384 -6.81 -25.77 3.77
CA GLY A 384 -6.56 -26.24 5.14
C GLY A 384 -7.00 -25.24 6.21
N CYS A 385 -7.48 -24.06 5.83
CA CYS A 385 -8.08 -23.05 6.69
C CYS A 385 -9.32 -22.41 6.03
N ARG A 386 -9.99 -23.07 5.09
CA ARG A 386 -11.21 -22.55 4.44
C ARG A 386 -12.32 -22.36 5.46
N TRP A 387 -13.30 -21.51 5.15
CA TRP A 387 -14.40 -21.18 6.07
C TRP A 387 -15.06 -22.40 6.70
N HIS A 388 -15.34 -23.46 5.94
CA HIS A 388 -15.94 -24.70 6.46
C HIS A 388 -14.97 -25.58 7.28
N GLU A 389 -13.66 -25.38 7.15
CA GLU A 389 -12.60 -26.11 7.85
C GLU A 389 -12.22 -25.47 9.20
N LEU A 390 -12.54 -24.18 9.40
CA LEU A 390 -12.18 -23.46 10.62
C LEU A 390 -12.86 -24.08 11.85
N SER A 391 -12.08 -24.32 12.90
CA SER A 391 -12.63 -24.64 14.23
C SER A 391 -13.36 -23.43 14.83
N GLU A 392 -14.27 -23.66 15.79
CA GLU A 392 -14.93 -22.57 16.53
C GLU A 392 -13.93 -21.62 17.22
N SER A 393 -12.82 -22.17 17.73
CA SER A 393 -11.74 -21.37 18.30
C SER A 393 -11.06 -20.46 17.29
N GLN A 394 -10.86 -20.93 16.05
CA GLN A 394 -10.24 -20.13 14.99
C GLN A 394 -11.20 -19.07 14.44
N LEU A 395 -12.48 -19.40 14.32
CA LEU A 395 -13.51 -18.43 13.94
C LEU A 395 -13.63 -17.32 14.99
N ALA A 396 -13.68 -17.68 16.27
CA ALA A 396 -13.68 -16.71 17.38
C ALA A 396 -12.38 -15.89 17.44
N LEU A 397 -11.22 -16.51 17.16
CA LEU A 397 -9.95 -15.80 17.04
C LEU A 397 -10.04 -14.75 15.93
N LYS A 398 -10.44 -15.12 14.70
CA LYS A 398 -10.55 -14.20 13.57
C LYS A 398 -11.45 -12.99 13.88
N GLU A 399 -12.60 -13.21 14.50
CA GLU A 399 -13.49 -12.12 14.92
C GLU A 399 -12.81 -11.18 15.93
N SER A 400 -12.19 -11.75 16.96
CA SER A 400 -11.46 -10.99 18.00
C SER A 400 -10.34 -10.15 17.39
N LEU A 401 -9.60 -10.72 16.43
CA LEU A 401 -8.57 -10.01 15.69
C LEU A 401 -9.14 -8.85 14.88
N CYS A 402 -10.21 -9.08 14.10
CA CYS A 402 -10.85 -8.03 13.30
C CYS A 402 -11.32 -6.87 14.20
N ARG A 403 -11.99 -7.18 15.31
CA ARG A 403 -12.48 -6.18 16.28
C ARG A 403 -11.33 -5.39 16.90
N GLY A 404 -10.29 -6.07 17.39
CA GLY A 404 -9.13 -5.42 18.00
C GLY A 404 -8.39 -4.48 17.05
N THR A 405 -8.21 -4.91 15.79
CA THR A 405 -7.57 -4.08 14.77
C THR A 405 -8.46 -2.91 14.34
N LEU A 406 -9.79 -3.10 14.24
CA LEU A 406 -10.73 -2.00 13.98
C LEU A 406 -10.69 -0.92 15.08
N VAL A 407 -10.59 -1.33 16.35
CA VAL A 407 -10.39 -0.40 17.48
C VAL A 407 -9.10 0.40 17.30
N THR A 408 -8.01 -0.26 16.89
CA THR A 408 -6.72 0.40 16.61
C THR A 408 -6.84 1.42 15.47
N VAL A 409 -7.47 1.03 14.36
CA VAL A 409 -7.72 1.92 13.20
C VAL A 409 -8.59 3.12 13.59
N ALA A 410 -9.61 2.91 14.42
CA ALA A 410 -10.48 3.97 14.94
C ALA A 410 -9.70 4.94 15.85
N ALA A 411 -8.91 4.43 16.80
CA ALA A 411 -8.10 5.24 17.72
C ALA A 411 -7.06 6.10 16.96
N LEU A 412 -6.47 5.57 15.89
CA LEU A 412 -5.60 6.34 15.02
C LEU A 412 -6.33 7.47 14.26
N GLY A 413 -7.65 7.38 14.11
CA GLY A 413 -8.46 8.34 13.35
C GLY A 413 -8.24 8.25 11.83
N LEU A 414 -8.06 7.03 11.32
CA LEU A 414 -7.76 6.78 9.90
C LEU A 414 -8.98 6.91 8.98
N GLY A 415 -10.20 6.97 9.53
CA GLY A 415 -11.43 7.06 8.72
C GLY A 415 -11.59 5.89 7.75
N ASP A 416 -12.21 6.16 6.60
CA ASP A 416 -12.64 5.17 5.60
C ASP A 416 -11.53 4.65 4.68
N THR A 417 -10.36 4.36 5.24
CA THR A 417 -9.23 3.75 4.52
C THR A 417 -9.54 2.35 3.99
N HIS A 418 -8.81 1.92 2.95
CA HIS A 418 -8.90 0.56 2.40
C HIS A 418 -8.73 -0.53 3.49
N LEU A 419 -7.77 -0.35 4.40
CA LEU A 419 -7.57 -1.25 5.55
C LEU A 419 -8.84 -1.43 6.40
N ARG A 420 -9.56 -0.34 6.70
CA ARG A 420 -10.83 -0.41 7.44
C ARG A 420 -11.87 -1.23 6.67
N GLY A 421 -11.96 -1.02 5.36
CA GLY A 421 -12.87 -1.76 4.48
C GLY A 421 -12.62 -3.26 4.49
N LEU A 422 -11.35 -3.68 4.38
CA LEU A 422 -10.96 -5.10 4.45
C LEU A 422 -11.24 -5.73 5.81
N LEU A 423 -10.95 -5.01 6.91
CA LEU A 423 -11.24 -5.50 8.26
C LEU A 423 -12.75 -5.70 8.48
N LEU A 424 -13.58 -4.78 7.98
CA LEU A 424 -15.03 -4.89 8.02
C LEU A 424 -15.54 -6.06 7.18
N TYR A 425 -14.96 -6.28 5.99
CA TYR A 425 -15.27 -7.44 5.15
C TYR A 425 -14.98 -8.75 5.87
N HIS A 426 -13.80 -8.89 6.47
CA HIS A 426 -13.43 -10.14 7.16
C HIS A 426 -14.21 -10.34 8.46
N LEU A 427 -14.56 -9.27 9.18
CA LEU A 427 -15.48 -9.35 10.31
C LEU A 427 -16.85 -9.83 9.85
N HIS A 428 -17.40 -9.21 8.80
CA HIS A 428 -18.67 -9.63 8.19
C HIS A 428 -18.63 -11.12 7.83
N ALA A 429 -17.60 -11.57 7.12
CA ALA A 429 -17.49 -12.95 6.66
C ALA A 429 -17.46 -13.95 7.85
N ALA A 430 -16.76 -13.61 8.93
CA ALA A 430 -16.73 -14.45 10.13
C ALA A 430 -18.09 -14.51 10.85
N LEU A 431 -18.78 -13.37 10.97
CA LEU A 431 -20.11 -13.31 11.58
C LEU A 431 -21.15 -14.06 10.74
N ALA A 432 -21.08 -13.93 9.42
CA ALA A 432 -21.94 -14.64 8.49
C ALA A 432 -21.71 -16.16 8.56
N GLU A 433 -20.45 -16.60 8.61
CA GLU A 433 -20.11 -18.01 8.79
C GLU A 433 -20.61 -18.55 10.14
N ARG A 434 -20.51 -17.77 11.23
CA ARG A 434 -21.07 -18.17 12.52
C ARG A 434 -22.59 -18.32 12.46
N ALA A 435 -23.29 -17.35 11.85
CA ALA A 435 -24.73 -17.42 11.70
C ALA A 435 -25.17 -18.60 10.82
N ARG A 436 -24.38 -18.96 9.81
CA ARG A 436 -24.61 -20.15 8.97
C ARG A 436 -24.49 -21.45 9.77
N ARG A 437 -23.48 -21.56 10.65
CA ARG A 437 -23.27 -22.75 11.52
C ARG A 437 -24.30 -22.86 12.64
N PHE A 438 -24.75 -21.72 13.17
CA PHE A 438 -25.68 -21.63 14.27
C PHE A 438 -26.84 -20.67 13.91
N PRO A 439 -27.85 -21.15 13.16
CA PRO A 439 -28.96 -20.32 12.69
C PRO A 439 -29.70 -19.57 13.80
N ASP A 440 -29.74 -20.14 15.01
CA ASP A 440 -30.36 -19.52 16.19
C ASP A 440 -29.69 -18.19 16.59
N LEU A 441 -28.40 -18.00 16.28
CA LEU A 441 -27.68 -16.75 16.54
C LEU A 441 -27.93 -15.68 15.47
N TYR A 442 -28.59 -16.01 14.35
CA TYR A 442 -28.70 -15.09 13.23
C TYR A 442 -29.40 -13.78 13.61
N GLU A 443 -30.51 -13.85 14.34
CA GLU A 443 -31.26 -12.64 14.71
C GLU A 443 -30.43 -11.69 15.60
N GLU A 444 -29.54 -12.22 16.43
CA GLU A 444 -28.62 -11.42 17.25
C GLU A 444 -27.49 -10.78 16.41
N LEU A 445 -26.99 -11.51 15.40
CA LEU A 445 -25.86 -11.09 14.57
C LEU A 445 -26.27 -10.26 13.34
N LYS A 446 -27.53 -10.35 12.91
CA LYS A 446 -28.03 -9.81 11.64
C LYS A 446 -27.69 -8.34 11.44
N ALA A 447 -27.99 -7.49 12.43
CA ALA A 447 -27.73 -6.06 12.32
C ALA A 447 -26.24 -5.75 12.12
N GLU A 448 -25.36 -6.52 12.77
CA GLU A 448 -23.91 -6.34 12.62
C GLU A 448 -23.41 -6.88 11.27
N ILE A 449 -23.91 -8.04 10.82
CA ILE A 449 -23.61 -8.61 9.50
C ILE A 449 -23.96 -7.60 8.39
N GLU A 450 -25.17 -7.02 8.44
CA GLU A 450 -25.66 -6.05 7.46
C GLU A 450 -24.84 -4.75 7.51
N CYS A 451 -24.58 -4.23 8.71
CA CYS A 451 -23.82 -3.00 8.90
C CYS A 451 -22.36 -3.11 8.42
N THR A 452 -21.69 -4.22 8.74
CA THR A 452 -20.29 -4.45 8.38
C THR A 452 -20.09 -4.58 6.87
N ILE A 453 -20.96 -5.31 6.16
CA ILE A 453 -20.85 -5.44 4.70
C ILE A 453 -21.22 -4.15 3.97
N GLU A 454 -22.22 -3.40 4.44
CA GLU A 454 -22.60 -2.14 3.82
C GLU A 454 -21.46 -1.11 3.92
N GLN A 455 -20.83 -1.00 5.09
CA GLN A 455 -19.68 -0.12 5.26
C GLN A 455 -18.48 -0.59 4.44
N SER A 456 -18.18 -1.89 4.44
CA SER A 456 -17.08 -2.44 3.62
C SER A 456 -17.29 -2.15 2.13
N TYR A 457 -18.49 -2.40 1.60
CA TYR A 457 -18.85 -2.12 0.22
C TYR A 457 -18.65 -0.64 -0.12
N ASN A 458 -19.14 0.27 0.71
CA ASN A 458 -19.01 1.71 0.46
C ASN A 458 -17.54 2.18 0.47
N ILE A 459 -16.67 1.50 1.22
CA ILE A 459 -15.24 1.80 1.29
C ILE A 459 -14.47 1.25 0.08
N LEU A 460 -14.76 0.01 -0.32
CA LEU A 460 -13.94 -0.79 -1.25
C LEU A 460 -14.49 -0.84 -2.69
N LYS A 461 -15.74 -0.42 -2.94
CA LYS A 461 -16.34 -0.51 -4.28
C LYS A 461 -15.49 0.19 -5.35
N GLY A 462 -15.22 -0.55 -6.43
CA GLY A 462 -14.42 -0.09 -7.57
C GLY A 462 -12.90 -0.27 -7.41
N ASP A 463 -12.43 -0.76 -6.27
CA ASP A 463 -11.02 -1.10 -6.04
C ASP A 463 -10.70 -2.48 -6.61
N ILE A 464 -9.66 -2.59 -7.44
CA ILE A 464 -9.20 -3.88 -7.99
C ILE A 464 -8.78 -4.88 -6.90
N SER A 465 -8.33 -4.38 -5.76
CA SER A 465 -7.92 -5.18 -4.61
C SER A 465 -9.07 -5.51 -3.65
N SER A 466 -10.30 -5.14 -4.00
CA SER A 466 -11.49 -5.55 -3.25
C SER A 466 -11.76 -7.06 -3.40
N PRO A 467 -12.30 -7.72 -2.35
CA PRO A 467 -12.72 -9.11 -2.46
C PRO A 467 -13.71 -9.33 -3.61
N PRO A 468 -13.56 -10.39 -4.42
CA PRO A 468 -14.31 -10.57 -5.66
C PRO A 468 -15.82 -10.80 -5.44
N ASP A 469 -16.20 -11.29 -4.26
CA ASP A 469 -17.56 -11.57 -3.81
C ASP A 469 -18.18 -10.44 -2.96
N LEU A 470 -17.48 -9.30 -2.79
CA LEU A 470 -17.91 -8.17 -1.96
C LEU A 470 -19.33 -7.68 -2.32
N GLU A 471 -19.61 -7.49 -3.61
CA GLU A 471 -20.92 -7.01 -4.09
C GLU A 471 -22.01 -8.06 -3.90
N LEU A 472 -21.66 -9.34 -4.13
CA LEU A 472 -22.57 -10.46 -3.94
C LEU A 472 -22.95 -10.62 -2.47
N ARG A 473 -21.97 -10.53 -1.55
CA ARG A 473 -22.22 -10.53 -0.10
C ARG A 473 -23.12 -9.38 0.32
N ARG A 474 -22.87 -8.17 -0.19
CA ARG A 474 -23.73 -7.02 0.12
C ARG A 474 -25.17 -7.24 -0.36
N GLN A 475 -25.36 -7.85 -1.53
CA GLN A 475 -26.69 -8.13 -2.06
C GLN A 475 -27.46 -9.17 -1.22
N TYR A 476 -26.80 -10.24 -0.79
CA TYR A 476 -27.44 -11.36 -0.09
C TYR A 476 -27.52 -11.19 1.42
N LEU A 477 -26.52 -10.56 2.03
CA LEU A 477 -26.34 -10.44 3.48
C LEU A 477 -26.31 -8.98 3.97
N GLY A 478 -26.50 -8.00 3.07
CA GLY A 478 -26.58 -6.59 3.42
C GLY A 478 -28.00 -6.11 3.74
N PRO A 479 -28.13 -4.82 4.11
CA PRO A 479 -29.41 -4.21 4.46
C PRO A 479 -30.42 -4.33 3.33
N GLY A 480 -31.66 -4.70 3.67
CA GLY A 480 -32.76 -4.80 2.71
C GLY A 480 -32.77 -6.06 1.84
N SER A 481 -31.90 -7.04 2.12
CA SER A 481 -31.99 -8.36 1.50
C SER A 481 -33.33 -9.03 1.82
N ASP A 482 -34.03 -9.50 0.80
CA ASP A 482 -35.32 -10.19 0.84
C ASP A 482 -35.19 -11.72 0.78
N LYS A 483 -33.96 -12.24 0.71
CA LYS A 483 -33.69 -13.67 0.56
C LYS A 483 -34.12 -14.49 1.79
N PRO A 484 -34.65 -15.71 1.61
CA PRO A 484 -34.82 -16.68 2.70
C PRO A 484 -33.47 -17.03 3.36
N HIS A 485 -33.48 -17.44 4.62
CA HIS A 485 -32.25 -17.75 5.38
C HIS A 485 -31.33 -18.75 4.64
N GLU A 486 -31.88 -19.84 4.11
CA GLU A 486 -31.12 -20.86 3.36
C GLU A 486 -30.44 -20.28 2.10
N GLU A 487 -31.11 -19.34 1.40
CA GLU A 487 -30.56 -18.68 0.22
C GLU A 487 -29.55 -17.58 0.56
N ARG A 488 -29.68 -16.94 1.74
CA ARG A 488 -28.78 -15.85 2.18
C ARG A 488 -27.33 -16.30 2.28
N PHE A 489 -27.10 -17.51 2.76
CA PHE A 489 -25.76 -18.04 3.02
C PHE A 489 -25.21 -18.92 1.91
N PHE A 490 -25.99 -19.22 0.86
CA PHE A 490 -25.55 -20.03 -0.28
C PHE A 490 -24.26 -19.49 -0.95
N ILE A 491 -24.04 -18.18 -0.86
CA ILE A 491 -22.84 -17.53 -1.40
C ILE A 491 -21.56 -17.86 -0.61
N LEU A 492 -21.66 -18.49 0.56
CA LEU A 492 -20.54 -18.95 1.39
C LEU A 492 -20.06 -20.36 1.04
N ASP A 493 -20.86 -21.12 0.26
CA ASP A 493 -20.53 -22.47 -0.19
C ASP A 493 -19.74 -22.50 -1.51
N LYS A 494 -19.51 -21.32 -2.12
CA LYS A 494 -18.76 -21.11 -3.37
C LYS A 494 -17.44 -20.42 -3.07
#